data_AF-A0A2I0VDJ5-F1
#
_entry.id   AF-A0A2I0VDJ5-F1
#
_cell.length_a   1.000
_cell.length_b   1.000
_cell.length_c   1.000
_cell.angle_alpha   90.00
_cell.angle_beta   90.00
_cell.angle_gamma   90.00
#
_symmetry.space_group_name_H-M   'P 1'
#
loop_
_entity.id
_entity.type
_entity.pdbx_description
1 polymer ?
#
loop_
_entity_poly.entity_id
_entity_poly.type
_entity_poly.pdbx_seq_one_letter_code
_entity_poly.pdbx_strand_id
1 'polypeptide(L)'
;MVGGVSGIGANWGTQTSHPLPPSTVVQLLKDDGFQKVKLFDAEDGTMSALRNSKIEVMVGIPNDMLLTLATNVKAAEKWVSENVSSYVNDGVNIRFVFC
;
A
#
# COMPACT_ATOMS: atom_id res chain seq x y z
N MET A 1 2.28 -16.85 28.68
CA MET A 1 2.43 -16.51 27.25
C MET A 1 1.27 -15.62 26.88
N VAL A 2 1.51 -14.34 26.60
CA VAL A 2 0.50 -13.49 25.97
C VAL A 2 0.39 -13.98 24.52
N GLY A 3 -0.79 -14.45 24.11
CA GLY A 3 -1.01 -14.88 22.72
C GLY A 3 -0.76 -13.70 21.80
N GLY A 4 0.18 -13.83 20.87
CA GLY A 4 0.44 -12.80 19.87
C GLY A 4 -0.84 -12.55 19.07
N VAL A 5 -1.29 -11.30 19.01
CA VAL A 5 -2.43 -10.93 18.17
C VAL A 5 -1.97 -11.00 16.72
N SER A 6 -2.54 -11.93 15.96
CA SER A 6 -2.28 -12.05 14.52
C SER A 6 -3.29 -11.20 13.74
N GLY A 7 -2.80 -10.41 12.79
CA GLY A 7 -3.66 -9.65 11.87
C GLY A 7 -3.86 -8.17 12.19
N ILE A 8 -3.08 -7.57 13.11
CA ILE A 8 -3.07 -6.12 13.30
C ILE A 8 -2.41 -5.42 12.10
N GLY A 9 -3.01 -4.31 11.67
CA GLY A 9 -2.47 -3.43 10.65
C GLY A 9 -2.74 -1.97 10.96
N ALA A 10 -2.07 -1.09 10.21
CA ALA A 10 -2.22 0.36 10.33
C ALA A 10 -2.69 0.98 9.00
N ASN A 11 -3.42 2.09 9.09
CA ASN A 11 -3.63 2.97 7.94
C ASN A 11 -2.45 3.94 7.86
N TRP A 12 -1.75 3.97 6.73
CA TRP A 12 -0.69 4.95 6.50
C TRP A 12 -1.25 6.06 5.60
N GLY A 13 -1.62 7.17 6.23
CA GLY A 13 -2.03 8.39 5.53
C GLY A 13 -0.83 9.27 5.20
N THR A 14 -0.80 9.82 3.99
CA THR A 14 0.28 10.68 3.47
C THR A 14 -0.07 12.18 3.48
N GLN A 15 -1.33 12.54 3.78
CA GLN A 15 -1.77 13.93 3.89
C GLN A 15 -1.32 14.55 5.21
N THR A 16 -0.11 15.07 5.24
CA THR A 16 0.50 15.72 6.40
C THR A 16 1.38 16.89 5.97
N SER A 17 1.49 17.91 6.83
CA SER A 17 2.40 19.05 6.61
C SER A 17 3.87 18.70 6.84
N HIS A 18 4.14 17.60 7.56
CA HIS A 18 5.48 17.15 7.92
C HIS A 18 5.57 15.63 7.73
N PRO A 19 5.66 15.14 6.48
CA PRO A 19 5.79 13.71 6.22
C PRO A 19 7.15 13.19 6.70
N LEU A 20 7.13 12.03 7.34
CA LEU A 20 8.34 11.27 7.58
C LEU A 20 8.80 10.60 6.28
N PRO A 21 10.11 10.39 6.08
CA PRO A 21 10.59 9.59 4.96
C PRO A 21 9.92 8.20 4.96
N PRO A 22 9.45 7.68 3.81
CA PRO A 22 8.74 6.41 3.76
C PRO A 22 9.50 5.23 4.38
N SER A 23 10.82 5.17 4.20
CA SER A 23 11.67 4.15 4.81
C SER A 23 11.64 4.20 6.35
N THR A 24 11.56 5.39 6.93
CA THR A 24 11.42 5.58 8.38
C THR A 24 10.08 5.03 8.87
N VAL A 25 8.99 5.26 8.14
CA VAL A 25 7.66 4.72 8.50
C VAL A 25 7.64 3.19 8.39
N VAL A 26 8.22 2.62 7.34
CA VAL A 26 8.34 1.15 7.19
C VAL A 26 9.15 0.55 8.34
N GLN A 27 10.23 1.20 8.76
CA GLN A 27 11.03 0.73 9.87
C GLN A 27 10.25 0.82 11.20
N LEU A 28 9.54 1.91 11.44
CA LEU A 28 8.64 2.08 12.59
C LEU A 28 7.58 0.96 12.64
N LEU A 29 6.90 0.69 11.52
CA LEU A 29 5.90 -0.37 11.43
C LEU A 29 6.50 -1.75 11.81
N LYS A 30 7.72 -2.05 11.35
CA LYS A 30 8.40 -3.31 11.67
C LYS A 30 8.80 -3.39 13.15
N ASP A 31 9.34 -2.30 13.70
CA ASP A 31 9.81 -2.24 15.08
C ASP A 31 8.65 -2.39 16.07
N ASP A 32 7.48 -1.86 15.73
CA ASP A 32 6.24 -1.98 16.51
C ASP A 32 5.46 -3.28 16.22
N GLY A 33 5.96 -4.14 15.33
CA GLY A 33 5.38 -5.45 15.03
C GLY A 33 4.15 -5.44 14.12
N PHE A 34 3.89 -4.34 13.39
CA PHE A 34 2.84 -4.29 12.38
C PHE A 34 3.20 -5.17 11.17
N GLN A 35 2.25 -6.00 10.76
CA GLN A 35 2.42 -6.93 9.64
C GLN A 35 1.63 -6.53 8.40
N LYS A 36 0.73 -5.55 8.52
CA LYS A 36 -0.19 -5.12 7.47
C LYS A 36 -0.31 -3.60 7.42
N VAL A 37 -0.43 -3.05 6.23
CA VAL A 37 -0.67 -1.63 6.01
C VAL A 37 -1.76 -1.43 4.96
N LYS A 38 -2.61 -0.42 5.19
CA LYS A 38 -3.56 0.08 4.21
C LYS A 38 -3.11 1.45 3.71
N LEU A 39 -2.96 1.56 2.39
CA LEU A 39 -2.65 2.78 1.65
C LEU A 39 -3.89 3.25 0.89
N PHE A 40 -4.04 4.56 0.73
CA PHE A 40 -5.21 5.15 0.05
C PHE A 40 -4.97 5.38 -1.45
N ASP A 41 -3.71 5.30 -1.88
CA ASP A 41 -3.24 5.36 -3.25
C ASP A 41 -1.96 4.51 -3.39
N ALA A 42 -1.42 4.43 -4.60
CA ALA A 42 -0.17 3.73 -4.91
C ALA A 42 0.99 4.71 -5.15
N GLU A 43 1.21 5.63 -4.20
CA GLU A 43 2.30 6.60 -4.28
C GLU A 43 3.68 5.91 -4.33
N ASP A 44 4.52 6.31 -5.28
CA ASP A 44 5.75 5.59 -5.63
C ASP A 44 6.78 5.54 -4.49
N GLY A 45 6.96 6.63 -3.74
CA GLY A 45 7.87 6.65 -2.59
C GLY A 45 7.47 5.66 -1.50
N THR A 46 6.17 5.59 -1.21
CA THR A 46 5.57 4.68 -0.22
C THR A 46 5.67 3.24 -0.68
N MET A 47 5.27 2.95 -1.92
CA MET A 47 5.30 1.61 -2.49
C MET A 47 6.76 1.10 -2.61
N SER A 48 7.68 1.96 -3.04
CA SER A 48 9.09 1.61 -3.16
C SER A 48 9.75 1.33 -1.81
N ALA A 49 9.37 2.04 -0.75
CA ALA A 49 9.87 1.74 0.60
C ALA A 49 9.38 0.41 1.16
N LEU A 50 8.23 -0.10 0.69
CA LEU A 50 7.65 -1.37 1.14
C LEU A 50 8.27 -2.60 0.45
N ARG A 51 9.12 -2.43 -0.57
CA ARG A 51 9.80 -3.52 -1.27
C ARG A 51 10.57 -4.40 -0.29
N ASN A 52 10.36 -5.71 -0.36
CA ASN A 52 11.01 -6.72 0.49
C ASN A 52 10.81 -6.54 2.01
N SER A 53 9.86 -5.69 2.44
CA SER A 53 9.57 -5.44 3.86
C SER A 53 8.82 -6.60 4.55
N LYS A 54 8.18 -7.46 3.75
CA LYS A 54 7.22 -8.52 4.15
C LYS A 54 5.88 -8.02 4.70
N ILE A 55 5.70 -6.71 4.88
CA ILE A 55 4.43 -6.09 5.29
C ILE A 55 3.40 -6.32 4.18
N GLU A 56 2.24 -6.86 4.53
CA GLU A 56 1.12 -7.02 3.60
C GLU A 56 0.48 -5.68 3.28
N VAL A 57 0.29 -5.37 2.00
CA VAL A 57 -0.23 -4.09 1.54
C VAL A 57 -1.64 -4.27 1.00
N MET A 58 -2.56 -3.43 1.48
CA MET A 58 -3.85 -3.16 0.86
C MET A 58 -3.77 -1.79 0.19
N VAL A 59 -3.98 -1.72 -1.13
CA VAL A 59 -3.87 -0.48 -1.92
C VAL A 59 -5.25 0.02 -2.35
N GLY A 60 -5.47 1.33 -2.22
CA GLY A 60 -6.72 1.99 -2.60
C GLY A 60 -6.69 2.51 -4.03
N ILE A 61 -7.83 2.42 -4.70
CA ILE A 61 -8.11 3.20 -5.90
C ILE A 61 -8.63 4.57 -5.44
N PRO A 62 -8.00 5.68 -5.85
CA PRO A 62 -8.49 7.02 -5.53
C PRO A 62 -9.93 7.24 -6.04
N ASN A 63 -10.77 7.89 -5.22
CA ASN A 63 -12.20 8.06 -5.50
C ASN A 63 -12.48 8.78 -6.84
N ASP A 64 -11.62 9.71 -7.23
CA ASP A 64 -11.69 10.46 -8.47
C ASP A 64 -11.38 9.60 -9.71
N MET A 65 -10.71 8.47 -9.55
CA MET A 65 -10.42 7.52 -10.62
C MET A 65 -11.56 6.50 -10.85
N LEU A 66 -12.45 6.31 -9.87
CA LEU A 66 -13.45 5.22 -9.89
C LEU A 66 -14.32 5.23 -11.15
N LEU A 67 -14.86 6.38 -11.54
CA LEU A 67 -15.70 6.49 -12.74
C LEU A 67 -14.93 6.10 -14.01
N THR A 68 -13.69 6.55 -14.13
CA THR A 68 -12.83 6.25 -15.28
C THR A 68 -12.52 4.76 -15.36
N LEU A 69 -12.16 4.13 -14.24
CA LEU A 69 -11.84 2.70 -14.21
C LEU A 69 -13.09 1.83 -14.42
N ALA A 70 -14.26 2.27 -13.91
CA ALA A 70 -15.53 1.57 -14.09
C ALA A 70 -16.04 1.60 -15.54
N THR A 71 -15.69 2.63 -16.31
CA THR A 71 -16.22 2.85 -17.68
C THR A 71 -15.22 2.55 -18.78
N ASN A 72 -13.94 2.37 -18.47
CA ASN A 72 -12.89 2.14 -19.44
C ASN A 72 -11.94 1.02 -19.01
N VAL A 73 -12.11 -0.15 -19.63
CA VAL A 73 -11.30 -1.35 -19.34
C VAL A 73 -9.81 -1.10 -19.58
N LYS A 74 -9.43 -0.38 -20.65
CA LYS A 74 -8.01 -0.08 -20.93
C LYS A 74 -7.39 0.79 -19.83
N ALA A 75 -8.17 1.71 -19.25
CA ALA A 75 -7.71 2.52 -18.13
C ALA A 75 -7.52 1.66 -16.88
N ALA A 76 -8.43 0.71 -16.61
CA ALA A 76 -8.31 -0.26 -15.52
C ALA A 76 -7.09 -1.17 -15.68
N GLU A 77 -6.88 -1.75 -16.87
CA GLU A 77 -5.71 -2.57 -17.19
C GLU A 77 -4.40 -1.79 -16.98
N LYS A 78 -4.35 -0.55 -17.48
CA LYS A 78 -3.20 0.33 -17.30
C LYS A 78 -2.94 0.62 -15.82
N TRP A 79 -4.00 0.97 -15.06
CA TRP A 79 -3.87 1.24 -13.63
C TRP A 79 -3.32 0.04 -12.87
N VAL A 80 -3.84 -1.17 -13.11
CA VAL A 80 -3.33 -2.40 -12.49
C VAL A 80 -1.88 -2.65 -12.88
N SER A 81 -1.52 -2.48 -14.15
CA SER A 81 -0.14 -2.65 -14.62
C SER A 81 0.84 -1.72 -13.89
N GLU A 82 0.48 -0.45 -13.74
CA GLU A 82 1.35 0.60 -13.17
C GLU A 82 1.37 0.64 -11.64
N ASN A 83 0.24 0.33 -10.99
CA ASN A 83 0.05 0.56 -9.55
C ASN A 83 -0.01 -0.74 -8.72
N VAL A 84 -0.07 -1.89 -9.38
CA VAL A 84 -0.13 -3.21 -8.72
C VAL A 84 0.94 -4.13 -9.27
N SER A 85 0.86 -4.51 -10.55
CA SER A 85 1.72 -5.55 -11.15
C SER A 85 3.21 -5.18 -11.10
N SER A 86 3.55 -3.93 -11.43
CA SER A 86 4.91 -3.39 -11.33
C SER A 86 5.51 -3.59 -9.93
N TYR A 87 4.81 -3.17 -8.89
CA TYR A 87 5.30 -3.24 -7.51
C TYR A 87 5.32 -4.66 -6.95
N VAL A 88 4.37 -5.52 -7.34
CA VAL A 88 4.42 -6.94 -6.98
C VAL A 88 5.67 -7.59 -7.56
N ASN A 89 6.00 -7.29 -8.81
CA ASN A 89 7.23 -7.78 -9.45
C ASN A 89 8.50 -7.23 -8.77
N ASP A 90 8.44 -5.99 -8.26
CA ASP A 90 9.52 -5.33 -7.52
C ASP A 90 9.63 -5.75 -6.03
N GLY A 91 8.80 -6.70 -5.58
CA GLY A 91 8.88 -7.29 -4.24
C GLY A 91 8.00 -6.63 -3.17
N VAL A 92 7.01 -5.84 -3.55
CA VAL A 92 5.96 -5.36 -2.64
C VAL A 92 4.90 -6.44 -2.44
N ASN A 93 4.54 -6.72 -1.18
CA ASN A 93 3.60 -7.80 -0.85
C ASN A 93 2.13 -7.30 -0.86
N ILE A 94 1.61 -6.96 -2.04
CA ILE A 94 0.22 -6.53 -2.21
C ILE A 94 -0.72 -7.73 -2.06
N ARG A 95 -1.72 -7.62 -1.19
CA ARG A 95 -2.73 -8.66 -0.94
C ARG A 95 -4.14 -8.29 -1.41
N PHE A 96 -4.47 -7.00 -1.37
CA PHE A 96 -5.81 -6.52 -1.65
C PHE A 96 -5.79 -5.18 -2.39
N VAL A 97 -6.77 -4.99 -3.26
CA VAL A 97 -7.12 -3.69 -3.86
C VAL A 97 -8.54 -3.35 -3.39
N PHE A 98 -8.78 -2.11 -2.99
CA PHE A 98 -10.13 -1.63 -2.63
C PHE A 98 -10.52 -0.37 -3.39
N CYS A 99 -11.82 -0.19 -3.58
CA CYS A 99 -12.48 0.97 -4.18
C CYS A 99 -13.59 1.49 -3.28
#